data_AF-A0A924YKF7-F1
#
_entry.id   AF-A0A924YKF7-F1
#
_cell.length_a   1.000
_cell.length_b   1.000
_cell.length_c   1.000
_cell.angle_alpha   90.00
_cell.angle_beta   90.00
_cell.angle_gamma   90.00
#
_symmetry.space_group_name_H-M   'P 1'
#
loop_
_entity.id
_entity.type
_entity.pdbx_description
1 polymer ?
#
loop_
_entity_poly.entity_id
_entity_poly.type
_entity_poly.pdbx_seq_one_letter_code
_entity_poly.pdbx_strand_id
1 'polypeptide(L)'
;MRVTLLLTFLTMSSTTLFAAEPASTLRVEPAEVALHGHRASQQLLVSEPQSGGAMADVTRDVTFESVAPAIALVTPSGRIVPRGHGTTEIVVRHSGQEVRVLVKVVGYSQADPVDFQTDVIAAISKAGCNQGACHGSPQGKGGFRLSLRGFDPVLDFATLTREEFGRRTNPNAADESLILRKGLAEVPHQGGARFKRSDAEYQLLRAWIDEGCRPSPAVIPPGNNAKKPAAPSVPKLVRLEVLPGARRLAESRPKQQLIARAHFDNGTVRDVTDLSVFSTNEKEAASVNRNGLVEFSRTAEVAFLVRYLDRITGVRLSYLQRDPEFVFKSPAESNAVDRHVFAKQRELQLLPAELVRDEVFLRRVSLDVTGVLPTPDAAKRFLDSTDPNKRAKLIDELLERDEYAQLWALKWADLMRGSDVTISRRGVHSFHRYLVERFRNDRPFDEFARETLTSLGNTLHKPGANFHRIARTPDEAAEAMAQ
;
A
#
# COMPACT_ATOMS: atom_id res chain seq x y z
N MET A 1 -80.70 -49.86 -10.99
CA MET A 1 -81.34 -48.55 -10.69
C MET A 1 -80.46 -47.83 -9.68
N ARG A 2 -79.84 -46.66 -9.87
CA ARG A 2 -79.71 -45.67 -10.95
C ARG A 2 -78.23 -45.21 -10.90
N VAL A 3 -77.57 -45.14 -12.05
CA VAL A 3 -76.23 -44.57 -12.19
C VAL A 3 -76.37 -43.05 -12.29
N THR A 4 -75.63 -42.30 -11.46
CA THR A 4 -75.53 -40.83 -11.56
C THR A 4 -74.07 -40.50 -11.88
N LEU A 5 -73.83 -40.04 -13.10
CA LEU A 5 -72.52 -39.63 -13.62
C LEU A 5 -72.32 -38.15 -13.28
N LEU A 6 -71.30 -37.82 -12.48
CA LEU A 6 -70.91 -36.43 -12.20
C LEU A 6 -69.71 -36.08 -13.10
N LEU A 7 -69.91 -35.17 -14.06
CA LEU A 7 -68.85 -34.59 -14.89
C LEU A 7 -68.10 -33.52 -14.07
N THR A 8 -66.80 -33.71 -13.84
CA THR A 8 -65.91 -32.71 -13.27
C THR A 8 -65.14 -32.01 -14.41
N PHE A 9 -65.40 -30.72 -14.61
CA PHE A 9 -64.64 -29.87 -15.53
C PHE A 9 -63.27 -29.54 -14.92
N LEU A 10 -62.18 -29.95 -15.59
CA LEU A 10 -60.80 -29.61 -15.23
C LEU A 10 -60.36 -28.37 -16.02
N THR A 11 -60.27 -27.22 -15.36
CA THR A 11 -59.71 -25.99 -15.95
C THR A 11 -58.18 -26.06 -15.94
N MET A 12 -57.55 -26.18 -17.11
CA MET A 12 -56.10 -26.02 -17.25
C MET A 12 -55.74 -24.54 -17.13
N SER A 13 -55.04 -24.18 -16.07
CA SER A 13 -54.42 -22.85 -15.91
C SER A 13 -52.99 -22.94 -16.43
N SER A 14 -52.72 -22.34 -17.59
CA SER A 14 -51.37 -22.24 -18.16
C SER A 14 -50.53 -21.26 -17.35
N THR A 15 -49.65 -21.77 -16.50
CA THR A 15 -48.59 -20.99 -15.84
C THR A 15 -47.44 -20.78 -16.83
N THR A 16 -47.35 -19.58 -17.40
CA THR A 16 -46.12 -19.10 -18.04
C THR A 16 -45.03 -18.96 -16.97
N LEU A 17 -44.06 -19.88 -16.98
CA LEU A 17 -42.80 -19.69 -16.25
C LEU A 17 -42.06 -18.50 -16.85
N PHE A 18 -42.03 -17.37 -16.14
CA PHE A 18 -40.98 -16.39 -16.35
C PHE A 18 -39.67 -17.01 -15.85
N ALA A 19 -38.78 -17.37 -16.77
CA ALA A 19 -37.40 -17.67 -16.42
C ALA A 19 -36.80 -16.41 -15.80
N ALA A 20 -36.34 -16.50 -14.55
CA ALA A 20 -35.56 -15.43 -13.94
C ALA A 20 -34.33 -15.18 -14.81
N GLU A 21 -34.09 -13.93 -15.22
CA GLU A 21 -32.86 -13.57 -15.92
C GLU A 21 -31.65 -14.01 -15.08
N PRO A 22 -30.63 -14.64 -15.69
CA PRO A 22 -29.45 -15.04 -14.94
C PRO A 22 -28.81 -13.79 -14.30
N ALA A 23 -28.51 -13.89 -13.01
CA ALA A 23 -27.84 -12.81 -12.28
C ALA A 23 -26.52 -12.45 -13.00
N SER A 24 -26.31 -11.15 -13.22
CA SER A 24 -25.10 -10.62 -13.86
C SER A 24 -23.84 -11.13 -13.17
N THR A 25 -22.86 -11.59 -13.96
CA THR A 25 -21.51 -11.97 -13.49
C THR A 25 -20.59 -10.77 -13.35
N LEU A 26 -20.95 -9.62 -13.93
CA LEU A 26 -20.20 -8.37 -13.78
C LEU A 26 -20.19 -7.94 -12.31
N ARG A 27 -19.00 -7.66 -11.79
CA ARG A 27 -18.81 -7.09 -10.46
C ARG A 27 -18.49 -5.61 -10.60
N VAL A 28 -19.35 -4.75 -10.05
CA VAL A 28 -19.13 -3.30 -10.02
C VAL A 28 -18.74 -2.89 -8.60
N GLU A 29 -17.59 -2.24 -8.46
CA GLU A 29 -17.04 -1.80 -7.18
C GLU A 29 -16.74 -0.28 -7.22
N PRO A 30 -17.22 0.52 -6.24
CA PRO A 30 -18.18 0.15 -5.21
C PRO A 30 -19.59 -0.11 -5.78
N ALA A 31 -20.38 -0.94 -5.09
CA ALA A 31 -21.75 -1.28 -5.50
C ALA A 31 -22.75 -0.11 -5.33
N GLU A 32 -22.44 0.83 -4.44
CA GLU A 32 -23.19 2.06 -4.21
C GLU A 32 -22.24 3.24 -4.01
N VAL A 33 -22.70 4.44 -4.35
CA VAL A 33 -21.89 5.66 -4.33
C VAL A 33 -22.61 6.76 -3.57
N ALA A 34 -21.93 7.32 -2.57
CA ALA A 34 -22.35 8.53 -1.87
C ALA A 34 -21.35 9.65 -2.17
N LEU A 35 -21.81 10.72 -2.80
CA LEU A 35 -21.03 11.92 -3.09
C LEU A 35 -21.46 13.05 -2.15
N HIS A 36 -20.48 13.66 -1.49
CA HIS A 36 -20.69 14.76 -0.55
C HIS A 36 -20.03 16.03 -1.09
N GLY A 37 -20.82 17.06 -1.37
CA GLY A 37 -20.33 18.31 -1.95
C GLY A 37 -20.15 18.24 -3.46
N HIS A 38 -19.81 19.38 -4.06
CA HIS A 38 -19.70 19.51 -5.52
C HIS A 38 -18.32 19.13 -6.07
N ARG A 39 -17.28 19.04 -5.21
CA ARG A 39 -15.94 18.57 -5.63
C ARG A 39 -15.76 17.06 -5.53
N ALA A 40 -16.71 16.34 -4.94
CA ALA A 40 -16.63 14.89 -4.81
C ALA A 40 -16.60 14.19 -6.16
N SER A 41 -15.99 13.01 -6.19
CA SER A 41 -16.02 12.11 -7.33
C SER A 41 -15.89 10.68 -6.85
N GLN A 42 -16.25 9.72 -7.70
CA GLN A 42 -16.03 8.30 -7.44
C GLN A 42 -15.73 7.58 -8.75
N GLN A 43 -14.61 6.90 -8.84
CA GLN A 43 -14.33 5.95 -9.91
C GLN A 43 -15.15 4.68 -9.67
N LEU A 44 -15.71 4.10 -10.72
CA LEU A 44 -16.25 2.73 -10.71
C LEU A 44 -15.21 1.76 -11.29
N LEU A 45 -15.11 0.58 -10.71
CA LEU A 45 -14.41 -0.57 -11.30
C LEU A 45 -15.43 -1.56 -11.77
N VAL A 46 -15.23 -2.10 -12.97
CA VAL A 46 -16.04 -3.19 -13.48
C VAL A 46 -15.12 -4.36 -13.77
N SER A 47 -15.40 -5.48 -13.11
CA SER A 47 -14.60 -6.69 -13.22
C SER A 47 -15.45 -7.86 -13.65
N GLU A 48 -14.90 -8.68 -14.55
CA GLU A 48 -15.55 -9.90 -15.02
C GLU A 48 -14.74 -11.12 -14.54
N PRO A 49 -15.36 -12.09 -13.84
CA PRO A 49 -14.68 -13.30 -13.42
C PRO A 49 -14.31 -14.15 -14.64
N GLN A 50 -13.12 -14.73 -14.62
CA GLN A 50 -12.58 -15.60 -15.64
C GLN A 50 -12.32 -17.00 -15.06
N SER A 51 -12.08 -17.96 -15.96
CA SER A 51 -11.79 -19.35 -15.56
C SER A 51 -10.60 -19.43 -14.58
N GLY A 52 -10.68 -20.38 -13.66
CA GLY A 52 -9.65 -20.59 -12.63
C GLY A 52 -9.62 -19.53 -11.51
N GLY A 53 -10.56 -18.58 -11.47
CA GLY A 53 -10.64 -17.56 -10.40
C GLY A 53 -9.85 -16.27 -10.69
N ALA A 54 -9.40 -16.06 -11.93
CA ALA A 54 -8.84 -14.78 -12.35
C ALA A 54 -9.96 -13.73 -12.55
N MET A 55 -9.59 -12.45 -12.50
CA MET A 55 -10.52 -11.33 -12.73
C MET A 55 -9.99 -10.45 -13.86
N ALA A 56 -10.84 -10.14 -14.82
CA ALA A 56 -10.57 -9.17 -15.89
C ALA A 56 -11.08 -7.79 -15.48
N ASP A 57 -10.24 -6.76 -15.52
CA ASP A 57 -10.71 -5.38 -15.49
C ASP A 57 -11.28 -5.01 -16.87
N VAL A 58 -12.60 -4.79 -16.90
CA VAL A 58 -13.35 -4.40 -18.11
C VAL A 58 -13.92 -2.98 -17.99
N THR A 59 -13.45 -2.20 -17.01
CA THR A 59 -13.94 -0.83 -16.72
C THR A 59 -13.91 0.08 -17.94
N ARG A 60 -12.97 -0.14 -18.87
CA ARG A 60 -12.80 0.68 -20.08
C ARG A 60 -13.47 0.09 -21.33
N ASP A 61 -14.08 -1.08 -21.21
CA ASP A 61 -14.78 -1.79 -22.29
C ASP A 61 -16.30 -1.73 -22.12
N VAL A 62 -16.77 -1.38 -20.91
CA VAL A 62 -18.20 -1.23 -20.62
C VAL A 62 -18.73 0.11 -21.12
N THR A 63 -20.05 0.18 -21.28
CA THR A 63 -20.77 1.45 -21.47
C THR A 63 -21.34 1.91 -20.15
N PHE A 64 -21.07 3.17 -19.77
CA PHE A 64 -21.67 3.83 -18.62
C PHE A 64 -22.74 4.83 -19.09
N GLU A 65 -23.88 4.84 -18.42
CA GLU A 65 -24.97 5.79 -18.66
C GLU A 65 -25.51 6.30 -17.32
N SER A 66 -25.76 7.62 -17.21
CA SER A 66 -26.46 8.18 -16.06
C SER A 66 -27.95 8.30 -16.36
N VAL A 67 -28.80 7.74 -15.49
CA VAL A 67 -30.26 7.83 -15.63
C VAL A 67 -30.76 9.27 -15.47
N ALA A 68 -30.16 10.03 -14.54
CA ALA A 68 -30.43 11.46 -14.35
C ALA A 68 -29.13 12.27 -14.40
N PRO A 69 -28.65 12.65 -15.61
CA PRO A 69 -27.43 13.43 -15.81
C PRO A 69 -27.38 14.77 -15.05
N ALA A 70 -28.55 15.33 -14.72
CA ALA A 70 -28.68 16.54 -13.92
C ALA A 70 -28.27 16.35 -12.44
N ILE A 71 -28.29 15.12 -11.92
CA ILE A 71 -27.87 14.79 -10.55
C ILE A 71 -26.40 14.37 -10.53
N ALA A 72 -25.99 13.45 -11.41
CA ALA A 72 -24.61 13.04 -11.54
C ALA A 72 -24.29 12.63 -12.99
N LEU A 73 -23.07 12.91 -13.44
CA LEU A 73 -22.53 12.40 -14.71
C LEU A 73 -21.55 11.28 -14.44
N VAL A 74 -21.38 10.40 -15.41
CA VAL A 74 -20.33 9.39 -15.44
C VAL A 74 -19.51 9.57 -16.71
N THR A 75 -18.19 9.58 -16.59
CA THR A 75 -17.30 9.64 -17.76
C THR A 75 -17.22 8.27 -18.45
N PRO A 76 -16.75 8.20 -19.72
CA PRO A 76 -16.48 6.92 -20.38
C PRO A 76 -15.45 6.06 -19.63
N SER A 77 -14.60 6.68 -18.81
CA SER A 77 -13.64 5.96 -17.97
C SER A 77 -14.24 5.46 -16.65
N GLY A 78 -15.53 5.68 -16.39
CA GLY A 78 -16.22 5.24 -15.17
C GLY A 78 -16.12 6.21 -13.99
N ARG A 79 -15.74 7.48 -14.19
CA ARG A 79 -15.65 8.47 -13.11
C ARG A 79 -16.97 9.21 -12.95
N ILE A 80 -17.60 9.08 -11.79
CA ILE A 80 -18.84 9.76 -11.42
C ILE A 80 -18.50 11.13 -10.82
N VAL A 81 -19.19 12.17 -11.29
CA VAL A 81 -19.09 13.54 -10.77
C VAL A 81 -20.48 14.12 -10.54
N PRO A 82 -20.70 14.87 -9.44
CA PRO A 82 -22.01 15.41 -9.12
C PRO A 82 -22.36 16.60 -10.02
N ARG A 83 -23.67 16.82 -10.22
CA ARG A 83 -24.27 17.95 -10.95
C ARG A 83 -25.46 18.59 -10.23
N GLY A 84 -26.06 17.88 -9.27
CA GLY A 84 -27.17 18.37 -8.48
C GLY A 84 -27.42 17.49 -7.25
N HIS A 85 -28.19 18.00 -6.30
CA HIS A 85 -28.63 17.21 -5.15
C HIS A 85 -29.67 16.17 -5.56
N GLY A 86 -29.58 14.96 -5.00
CA GLY A 86 -30.59 13.92 -5.21
C GLY A 86 -30.01 12.51 -5.29
N THR A 87 -30.81 11.61 -5.83
CA THR A 87 -30.45 10.20 -6.05
C THR A 87 -30.67 9.84 -7.52
N THR A 88 -29.71 9.16 -8.12
CA THR A 88 -29.77 8.63 -9.50
C THR A 88 -29.13 7.26 -9.55
N GLU A 89 -29.22 6.59 -10.68
CA GLU A 89 -28.47 5.37 -10.97
C GLU A 89 -27.46 5.62 -12.10
N ILE A 90 -26.33 4.92 -12.03
CA ILE A 90 -25.45 4.69 -13.18
C ILE A 90 -25.69 3.28 -13.69
N VAL A 91 -26.04 3.17 -14.96
CA VAL A 91 -26.22 1.91 -15.66
C VAL A 91 -24.91 1.51 -16.30
N VAL A 92 -24.44 0.30 -16.00
CA VAL A 92 -23.23 -0.31 -16.54
C VAL A 92 -23.63 -1.45 -17.46
N ARG A 93 -23.22 -1.41 -18.73
CA ARG A 93 -23.53 -2.46 -19.71
C ARG A 93 -22.27 -3.06 -20.33
N HIS A 94 -22.22 -4.39 -20.37
CA HIS A 94 -21.16 -5.14 -21.05
C HIS A 94 -21.66 -6.54 -21.41
N SER A 95 -21.37 -6.99 -22.64
CA SER A 95 -21.72 -8.35 -23.12
C SER A 95 -23.18 -8.76 -22.89
N GLY A 96 -24.13 -7.84 -23.11
CA GLY A 96 -25.56 -8.08 -22.91
C GLY A 96 -26.04 -8.09 -21.45
N GLN A 97 -25.13 -7.90 -20.48
CA GLN A 97 -25.44 -7.78 -19.07
C GLN A 97 -25.61 -6.32 -18.67
N GLU A 98 -26.51 -6.05 -17.71
CA GLU A 98 -26.76 -4.73 -17.14
C GLU A 98 -26.61 -4.79 -15.61
N VAL A 99 -25.87 -3.84 -15.03
CA VAL A 99 -25.78 -3.62 -13.59
C VAL A 99 -26.09 -2.17 -13.29
N ARG A 100 -26.88 -1.91 -12.25
CA ARG A 100 -27.24 -0.57 -11.79
C ARG A 100 -26.53 -0.23 -10.49
N VAL A 101 -25.88 0.92 -10.45
CA VAL A 101 -25.19 1.46 -9.29
C VAL A 101 -25.97 2.65 -8.75
N LEU A 102 -26.43 2.55 -7.51
CA LEU A 102 -27.11 3.66 -6.84
C LEU A 102 -26.11 4.79 -6.53
N VAL A 103 -26.44 6.02 -6.90
CA VAL A 103 -25.67 7.23 -6.62
C VAL A 103 -26.51 8.21 -5.83
N LYS A 104 -26.04 8.60 -4.65
CA LYS A 104 -26.64 9.63 -3.81
C LYS A 104 -25.72 10.84 -3.72
N VAL A 105 -26.21 12.02 -4.07
CA VAL A 105 -25.48 13.29 -3.96
C VAL A 105 -26.09 14.16 -2.88
N VAL A 106 -25.31 14.46 -1.84
CA VAL A 106 -25.72 15.31 -0.72
C VAL A 106 -24.83 16.54 -0.59
N GLY A 107 -25.38 17.64 -0.07
CA GLY A 107 -24.59 18.86 0.18
C GLY A 107 -24.08 19.57 -1.08
N TYR A 108 -24.61 19.28 -2.28
CA TYR A 108 -24.12 19.84 -3.54
C TYR A 108 -24.08 21.38 -3.55
N SER A 109 -25.15 22.01 -3.05
CA SER A 109 -25.28 23.48 -2.98
C SER A 109 -24.60 24.10 -1.76
N GLN A 110 -23.97 23.30 -0.89
CA GLN A 110 -23.25 23.81 0.28
C GLN A 110 -21.84 24.24 -0.12
N ALA A 111 -21.27 25.18 0.64
CA ALA A 111 -19.87 25.53 0.49
C ALA A 111 -18.99 24.30 0.77
N ASP A 112 -18.06 24.02 -0.14
CA ASP A 112 -17.12 22.89 -0.06
C ASP A 112 -15.69 23.44 -0.25
N PRO A 113 -15.20 24.25 0.71
CA PRO A 113 -13.89 24.89 0.61
C PRO A 113 -12.75 23.85 0.67
N VAL A 114 -11.62 24.17 0.04
CA VAL A 114 -10.44 23.31 0.09
C VAL A 114 -9.86 23.30 1.50
N ASP A 115 -9.80 22.12 2.12
CA ASP A 115 -9.20 21.99 3.45
C ASP A 115 -7.68 21.80 3.35
N PHE A 116 -6.94 22.54 4.17
CA PHE A 116 -5.49 22.48 4.14
C PHE A 116 -4.95 21.09 4.52
N GLN A 117 -5.52 20.44 5.53
CA GLN A 117 -4.99 19.18 6.05
C GLN A 117 -5.38 17.98 5.18
N THR A 118 -6.62 17.91 4.70
CA THR A 118 -7.08 16.75 3.91
C THR A 118 -6.82 16.87 2.41
N ASP A 119 -6.78 18.10 1.88
CA ASP A 119 -6.67 18.32 0.43
C ASP A 119 -5.28 18.85 0.06
N VAL A 120 -4.82 19.95 0.68
CA VAL A 120 -3.56 20.61 0.30
C VAL A 120 -2.34 19.76 0.65
N ILE A 121 -2.26 19.21 1.86
CA ILE A 121 -1.17 18.31 2.25
C ILE A 121 -1.13 17.06 1.36
N ALA A 122 -2.29 16.52 0.99
CA ALA A 122 -2.38 15.40 0.06
C ALA A 122 -1.88 15.80 -1.34
N ALA A 123 -2.29 16.95 -1.86
CA ALA A 123 -1.83 17.50 -3.14
C ALA A 123 -0.30 17.71 -3.18
N ILE A 124 0.28 18.30 -2.12
CA ILE A 124 1.73 18.48 -1.96
C ILE A 124 2.45 17.13 -1.95
N SER A 125 1.87 16.14 -1.28
CA SER A 125 2.41 14.77 -1.20
C SER A 125 2.33 14.05 -2.53
N LYS A 126 1.22 14.21 -3.27
CA LYS A 126 1.00 13.70 -4.62
C LYS A 126 2.01 14.27 -5.61
N ALA A 127 2.24 15.58 -5.53
CA ALA A 127 3.27 16.28 -6.29
C ALA A 127 4.69 15.86 -5.89
N GLY A 128 4.87 15.20 -4.74
CA GLY A 128 6.15 14.78 -4.19
C GLY A 128 7.01 15.93 -3.65
N CYS A 129 6.43 17.09 -3.40
CA CYS A 129 7.16 18.28 -2.93
C CYS A 129 7.71 18.09 -1.51
N ASN A 130 6.98 17.38 -0.64
CA ASN A 130 7.33 17.11 0.76
C ASN A 130 8.02 15.74 0.97
N GLN A 131 8.67 15.18 -0.05
CA GLN A 131 9.50 13.99 0.11
C GLN A 131 10.89 14.36 0.63
N GLY A 132 11.57 13.43 1.30
CA GLY A 132 12.90 13.65 1.88
C GLY A 132 13.97 14.04 0.86
N ALA A 133 13.84 13.63 -0.40
CA ALA A 133 14.72 14.06 -1.49
C ALA A 133 14.48 15.52 -1.95
N CYS A 134 13.35 16.12 -1.57
CA CYS A 134 12.92 17.47 -1.93
C CYS A 134 12.79 18.35 -0.68
N HIS A 135 11.65 19.00 -0.46
CA HIS A 135 11.47 19.95 0.65
C HIS A 135 11.09 19.27 1.97
N GLY A 136 10.86 17.95 1.97
CA GLY A 136 10.53 17.16 3.16
C GLY A 136 11.74 16.69 3.98
N SER A 137 12.96 17.11 3.64
CA SER A 137 14.14 16.85 4.46
C SER A 137 14.14 17.73 5.72
N PRO A 138 14.84 17.34 6.80
CA PRO A 138 14.92 18.17 8.02
C PRO A 138 15.44 19.59 7.77
N GLN A 139 16.29 19.80 6.76
CA GLN A 139 16.80 21.14 6.38
C GLN A 139 16.02 21.80 5.24
N GLY A 140 15.08 21.10 4.59
CA GLY A 140 14.47 21.53 3.35
C GLY A 140 15.47 21.72 2.19
N LYS A 141 15.09 22.50 1.19
CA LYS A 141 15.93 22.90 0.04
C LYS A 141 15.68 24.36 -0.32
N GLY A 142 16.74 25.13 -0.51
CA GLY A 142 16.65 26.51 -1.01
C GLY A 142 15.79 27.44 -0.13
N GLY A 143 15.91 27.33 1.19
CA GLY A 143 15.10 28.10 2.14
C GLY A 143 13.60 27.76 2.12
N PHE A 144 13.25 26.57 1.65
CA PHE A 144 11.87 26.06 1.66
C PHE A 144 11.86 24.66 2.27
N ARG A 145 11.15 24.52 3.39
CA ARG A 145 11.08 23.28 4.18
C ARG A 145 9.63 22.95 4.51
N LEU A 146 9.24 21.75 4.13
CA LEU A 146 7.97 21.14 4.50
C LEU A 146 8.24 19.96 5.44
N SER A 147 7.26 19.57 6.21
CA SER A 147 7.29 18.36 7.02
C SER A 147 7.32 17.13 6.10
N LEU A 148 8.05 16.08 6.51
CA LEU A 148 8.16 14.86 5.71
C LEU A 148 6.78 14.23 5.55
N ARG A 149 6.31 14.13 4.30
CA ARG A 149 4.99 13.55 3.95
C ARG A 149 3.80 14.23 4.65
N GLY A 150 3.93 15.48 5.10
CA GLY A 150 2.82 16.21 5.72
C GLY A 150 2.58 15.89 7.20
N PHE A 151 3.60 15.40 7.90
CA PHE A 151 3.53 15.00 9.30
C PHE A 151 3.23 16.17 10.26
N ASP A 152 3.61 17.40 9.93
CA ASP A 152 3.35 18.60 10.72
C ASP A 152 2.62 19.67 9.88
N PRO A 153 1.28 19.62 9.84
CA PRO A 153 0.47 20.60 9.11
C PRO A 153 0.59 22.03 9.64
N VAL A 154 0.98 22.23 10.91
CA VAL A 154 1.14 23.58 11.48
C VAL A 154 2.38 24.24 10.90
N LEU A 155 3.49 23.51 10.88
CA LEU A 155 4.70 23.93 10.19
C LEU A 155 4.43 24.19 8.70
N ASP A 156 3.84 23.22 8.00
CA ASP A 156 3.62 23.32 6.56
C ASP A 156 2.78 24.55 6.19
N PHE A 157 1.74 24.83 6.96
CA PHE A 157 0.90 26.00 6.74
C PHE A 157 1.69 27.30 6.92
N ALA A 158 2.48 27.41 7.99
CA ALA A 158 3.30 28.59 8.26
C ALA A 158 4.36 28.80 7.17
N THR A 159 5.02 27.74 6.72
CA THR A 159 6.01 27.80 5.63
C THR A 159 5.37 28.25 4.32
N LEU A 160 4.19 27.74 3.97
CA LEU A 160 3.52 28.10 2.73
C LEU A 160 2.95 29.52 2.74
N THR A 161 2.52 30.03 3.90
CA THR A 161 1.75 31.29 3.96
C THR A 161 2.49 32.47 4.58
N ARG A 162 3.55 32.24 5.38
CA ARG A 162 4.18 33.30 6.20
C ARG A 162 5.69 33.43 5.99
N GLU A 163 6.42 32.32 5.85
CA GLU A 163 7.87 32.34 5.70
C GLU A 163 8.30 33.09 4.43
N GLU A 164 9.54 33.59 4.43
CA GLU A 164 10.10 34.36 3.31
C GLU A 164 9.18 35.51 2.87
N PHE A 165 8.60 36.23 3.84
CA PHE A 165 7.65 37.33 3.60
C PHE A 165 6.41 36.94 2.79
N GLY A 166 5.93 35.70 2.95
CA GLY A 166 4.73 35.20 2.27
C GLY A 166 4.91 34.98 0.76
N ARG A 167 6.16 34.92 0.26
CA ARG A 167 6.45 34.84 -1.19
C ARG A 167 5.98 33.54 -1.87
N ARG A 168 5.60 32.50 -1.11
CA ARG A 168 5.29 31.17 -1.65
C ARG A 168 3.88 31.09 -2.25
N THR A 169 2.92 31.79 -1.66
CA THR A 169 1.52 31.86 -2.09
C THR A 169 1.07 33.30 -2.28
N ASN A 170 0.38 33.60 -3.37
CA ASN A 170 -0.22 34.91 -3.63
C ASN A 170 -1.75 34.76 -3.71
N PRO A 171 -2.50 34.99 -2.61
CA PRO A 171 -3.96 34.85 -2.62
C PRO A 171 -4.69 35.90 -3.46
N ASN A 172 -4.02 37.00 -3.85
CA ASN A 172 -4.60 38.00 -4.75
C ASN A 172 -4.43 37.64 -6.23
N ALA A 173 -3.51 36.73 -6.55
CA ALA A 173 -3.26 36.23 -7.89
C ALA A 173 -2.67 34.82 -7.80
N ALA A 174 -3.51 33.79 -7.62
CA ALA A 174 -3.04 32.44 -7.32
C ALA A 174 -2.04 31.90 -8.34
N ASP A 175 -2.28 32.15 -9.63
CA ASP A 175 -1.40 31.70 -10.72
C ASP A 175 0.01 32.33 -10.67
N GLU A 176 0.20 33.44 -9.94
CA GLU A 176 1.53 34.04 -9.73
C GLU A 176 2.30 33.41 -8.56
N SER A 177 1.65 32.57 -7.76
CA SER A 177 2.25 31.92 -6.60
C SER A 177 3.49 31.12 -6.98
N LEU A 178 4.61 31.35 -6.28
CA LEU A 178 5.85 30.64 -6.55
C LEU A 178 5.70 29.12 -6.42
N ILE A 179 4.87 28.64 -5.49
CA ILE A 179 4.61 27.20 -5.33
C ILE A 179 3.99 26.57 -6.59
N LEU A 180 3.09 27.28 -7.26
CA LEU A 180 2.46 26.83 -8.50
C LEU A 180 3.44 26.96 -9.67
N ARG A 181 4.06 28.12 -9.86
CA ARG A 181 4.97 28.37 -10.98
C ARG A 181 6.21 27.47 -10.97
N LYS A 182 6.80 27.20 -9.79
CA LYS A 182 7.90 26.23 -9.64
C LYS A 182 7.40 24.80 -9.91
N GLY A 183 6.21 24.45 -9.43
CA GLY A 183 5.60 23.14 -9.67
C GLY A 183 5.26 22.89 -11.14
N LEU A 184 4.89 23.92 -11.90
CA LEU A 184 4.68 23.88 -13.35
C LEU A 184 5.99 24.00 -14.16
N ALA A 185 7.13 24.24 -13.50
CA ALA A 185 8.41 24.60 -14.12
C ALA A 185 8.37 25.85 -15.03
N GLU A 186 7.44 26.78 -14.78
CA GLU A 186 7.37 28.10 -15.44
C GLU A 186 8.45 29.07 -14.93
N VAL A 187 9.06 28.74 -13.80
CA VAL A 187 10.26 29.39 -13.27
C VAL A 187 11.29 28.31 -12.89
N PRO A 188 12.61 28.60 -12.93
CA PRO A 188 13.64 27.60 -12.73
C PRO A 188 13.47 26.81 -11.43
N HIS A 189 13.28 25.49 -11.52
CA HIS A 189 13.12 24.63 -10.35
C HIS A 189 13.98 23.38 -10.52
N GLN A 190 14.92 23.16 -9.60
CA GLN A 190 15.82 21.99 -9.65
C GLN A 190 15.06 20.66 -9.62
N GLY A 191 13.92 20.60 -8.94
CA GLY A 191 13.08 19.40 -8.88
C GLY A 191 12.23 19.14 -10.14
N GLY A 192 12.38 19.97 -11.18
CA GLY A 192 11.61 19.90 -12.43
C GLY A 192 10.12 20.19 -12.25
N ALA A 193 9.33 19.88 -13.28
CA ALA A 193 7.88 19.94 -13.20
C ALA A 193 7.34 18.84 -12.26
N ARG A 194 6.41 19.20 -11.38
CA ARG A 194 5.81 18.32 -10.37
C ARG A 194 4.37 17.92 -10.70
N PHE A 195 3.67 18.79 -11.41
CA PHE A 195 2.30 18.62 -11.90
C PHE A 195 2.06 19.46 -13.15
N LYS A 196 0.96 19.17 -13.85
CA LYS A 196 0.39 19.96 -14.94
C LYS A 196 -0.83 20.73 -14.44
N ARG A 197 -1.26 21.72 -15.21
CA ARG A 197 -2.51 22.46 -14.92
C ARG A 197 -3.76 21.57 -14.92
N SER A 198 -3.73 20.44 -15.62
CA SER A 198 -4.82 19.46 -15.63
C SER A 198 -4.88 18.58 -14.39
N ASP A 199 -3.82 18.54 -13.57
CA ASP A 199 -3.70 17.56 -12.49
C ASP A 199 -4.48 18.03 -11.24
N ALA A 200 -5.05 17.08 -10.49
CA ALA A 200 -5.90 17.36 -9.34
C ALA A 200 -5.14 18.14 -8.24
N GLU A 201 -3.88 17.79 -8.01
CA GLU A 201 -3.03 18.47 -7.03
C GLU A 201 -2.79 19.95 -7.37
N TYR A 202 -2.67 20.31 -8.66
CA TYR A 202 -2.56 21.70 -9.07
C TYR A 202 -3.88 22.44 -8.84
N GLN A 203 -4.99 21.84 -9.29
CA GLN A 203 -6.32 22.45 -9.18
C GLN A 203 -6.70 22.72 -7.72
N LEU A 204 -6.41 21.78 -6.81
CA LEU A 204 -6.65 21.96 -5.38
C LEU A 204 -5.73 22.99 -4.75
N LEU A 205 -4.44 22.98 -5.07
CA LEU A 205 -3.51 24.00 -4.56
C LEU A 205 -3.91 25.40 -5.01
N ARG A 206 -4.26 25.56 -6.29
CA ARG A 206 -4.72 26.82 -6.86
C ARG A 206 -6.01 27.29 -6.19
N ALA A 207 -7.01 26.41 -6.08
CA ALA A 207 -8.28 26.73 -5.44
C ALA A 207 -8.10 27.14 -3.97
N TRP A 208 -7.26 26.45 -3.20
CA TRP A 208 -6.94 26.85 -1.83
C TRP A 208 -6.31 28.24 -1.72
N ILE A 209 -5.42 28.59 -2.67
CA ILE A 209 -4.80 29.91 -2.72
C ILE A 209 -5.85 30.98 -3.10
N ASP A 210 -6.67 30.72 -4.12
CA ASP A 210 -7.78 31.60 -4.54
C ASP A 210 -8.81 31.80 -3.42
N GLU A 211 -9.02 30.80 -2.56
CA GLU A 211 -9.88 30.89 -1.37
C GLU A 211 -9.26 31.71 -0.22
N GLY A 212 -8.03 32.20 -0.38
CA GLY A 212 -7.32 33.04 0.57
C GLY A 212 -6.38 32.29 1.51
N CYS A 213 -5.85 31.14 1.09
CA CYS A 213 -4.94 30.29 1.87
C CYS A 213 -5.48 29.97 3.27
N ARG A 214 -6.76 29.61 3.37
CA ARG A 214 -7.43 29.43 4.67
C ARG A 214 -6.77 28.30 5.49
N PRO A 215 -6.51 28.50 6.79
CA PRO A 215 -6.05 27.42 7.64
C PRO A 215 -7.17 26.40 7.86
N SER A 216 -6.78 25.14 7.97
CA SER A 216 -7.64 24.13 8.53
C SER A 216 -7.89 24.44 10.02
N PRO A 217 -9.09 24.23 10.58
CA PRO A 217 -9.38 24.46 12.00
C PRO A 217 -8.36 23.85 12.97
N ALA A 218 -7.81 22.68 12.62
CA ALA A 218 -6.81 21.96 13.41
C ALA A 218 -5.43 22.66 13.45
N VAL A 219 -5.16 23.58 12.53
CA VAL A 219 -3.88 24.29 12.39
C VAL A 219 -3.89 25.66 13.10
N ILE A 220 -5.06 26.11 13.56
CA ILE A 220 -5.19 27.36 14.30
C ILE A 220 -4.80 27.11 15.77
N PRO A 221 -3.76 27.79 16.32
CA PRO A 221 -3.43 27.66 17.74
C PRO A 221 -4.63 28.05 18.62
N PRO A 222 -4.91 27.34 19.73
CA PRO A 222 -5.94 27.77 20.66
C PRO A 222 -5.59 29.16 21.20
N GLY A 223 -6.43 30.15 20.91
CA GLY A 223 -6.23 31.51 21.41
C GLY A 223 -6.49 31.59 22.92
N ASN A 224 -5.77 32.47 23.61
CA ASN A 224 -5.84 32.67 25.07
C ASN A 224 -7.21 33.14 25.63
N ASN A 225 -8.24 33.32 24.79
CA ASN A 225 -9.59 33.71 25.23
C ASN A 225 -10.65 32.75 24.64
N ALA A 226 -10.98 31.74 25.44
CA ALA A 226 -11.97 30.71 25.13
C ALA A 226 -13.41 31.24 25.24
N LYS A 227 -13.91 31.87 24.18
CA LYS A 227 -15.33 31.88 23.77
C LYS A 227 -15.41 31.95 22.24
N LYS A 228 -14.89 30.94 21.55
CA LYS A 228 -15.16 30.74 20.13
C LYS A 228 -16.13 29.55 20.00
N PRO A 229 -17.17 29.63 19.16
CA PRO A 229 -17.98 28.45 18.85
C PRO A 229 -17.05 27.36 18.33
N ALA A 230 -17.32 26.11 18.73
CA ALA A 230 -16.54 24.95 18.30
C ALA A 230 -16.47 24.97 16.77
N ALA A 231 -15.29 25.27 16.22
CA ALA A 231 -15.07 25.13 14.80
C ALA A 231 -15.40 23.67 14.42
N PRO A 232 -16.05 23.42 13.27
CA PRO A 232 -16.30 22.05 12.83
C PRO A 232 -14.97 21.29 12.85
N SER A 233 -14.93 20.16 13.54
CA SER A 233 -13.73 19.32 13.59
C SER A 233 -13.42 18.82 12.19
N VAL A 234 -12.18 19.02 11.75
CA VAL A 234 -11.67 18.46 10.49
C VAL A 234 -11.81 16.94 10.57
N PRO A 235 -12.49 16.29 9.61
CA PRO A 235 -12.65 14.84 9.63
C PRO A 235 -11.28 14.16 9.67
N LYS A 236 -11.07 13.25 10.61
CA LYS A 236 -9.81 12.52 10.74
C LYS A 236 -9.84 11.27 9.88
N LEU A 237 -8.77 11.02 9.13
CA LEU A 237 -8.60 9.81 8.36
C LEU A 237 -8.44 8.61 9.31
N VAL A 238 -9.37 7.67 9.26
CA VAL A 238 -9.32 6.45 10.10
C VAL A 238 -8.80 5.25 9.33
N ARG A 239 -9.14 5.14 8.03
CA ARG A 239 -8.77 3.99 7.20
C ARG A 239 -8.57 4.39 5.74
N LEU A 240 -7.58 3.77 5.10
CA LEU A 240 -7.38 3.82 3.65
C LEU A 240 -7.69 2.43 3.07
N GLU A 241 -8.69 2.36 2.21
CA GLU A 241 -9.09 1.16 1.48
C GLU A 241 -8.60 1.25 0.04
N VAL A 242 -8.17 0.12 -0.54
CA VAL A 242 -7.86 0.02 -1.96
C VAL A 242 -8.80 -0.99 -2.60
N LEU A 243 -9.50 -0.53 -3.64
CA LEU A 243 -10.29 -1.38 -4.51
C LEU A 243 -9.57 -1.53 -5.87
N PRO A 244 -9.64 -2.71 -6.51
CA PRO A 244 -10.11 -3.91 -5.86
C PRO A 244 -9.10 -4.40 -4.81
N GLY A 245 -9.55 -5.30 -3.93
CA GLY A 245 -8.65 -6.05 -3.06
C GLY A 245 -7.71 -6.99 -3.85
N ALA A 246 -6.93 -7.78 -3.11
CA ALA A 246 -5.99 -8.72 -3.71
C ALA A 246 -6.69 -9.69 -4.68
N ARG A 247 -6.09 -9.87 -5.87
CA ARG A 247 -6.64 -10.74 -6.91
C ARG A 247 -5.57 -11.13 -7.94
N ARG A 248 -5.87 -12.21 -8.67
CA ARG A 248 -5.17 -12.61 -9.89
C ARG A 248 -5.84 -11.98 -11.09
N LEU A 249 -5.09 -11.31 -11.94
CA LEU A 249 -5.57 -10.72 -13.19
C LEU A 249 -5.78 -11.82 -14.24
N ALA A 250 -6.76 -11.59 -15.12
CA ALA A 250 -6.95 -12.41 -16.29
C ALA A 250 -5.78 -12.25 -17.26
N GLU A 251 -5.37 -13.36 -17.88
CA GLU A 251 -4.26 -13.38 -18.85
C GLU A 251 -4.50 -12.40 -20.02
N SER A 252 -5.72 -12.33 -20.55
CA SER A 252 -6.07 -11.42 -21.63
C SER A 252 -6.09 -9.94 -21.23
N ARG A 253 -6.00 -9.64 -19.92
CA ARG A 253 -6.15 -8.30 -19.34
C ARG A 253 -5.08 -8.04 -18.28
N PRO A 254 -3.82 -7.73 -18.69
CA PRO A 254 -2.71 -7.43 -17.78
C PRO A 254 -2.79 -6.05 -17.09
N LYS A 255 -3.97 -5.41 -17.11
CA LYS A 255 -4.21 -4.07 -16.58
C LYS A 255 -5.25 -4.12 -15.47
N GLN A 256 -5.05 -3.30 -14.44
CA GLN A 256 -6.00 -3.14 -13.34
C GLN A 256 -6.01 -1.70 -12.85
N GLN A 257 -7.16 -1.04 -12.89
CA GLN A 257 -7.38 0.23 -12.22
C GLN A 257 -7.52 0.00 -10.71
N LEU A 258 -6.81 0.80 -9.92
CA LEU A 258 -6.98 0.89 -8.48
C LEU A 258 -7.81 2.12 -8.11
N ILE A 259 -8.60 2.02 -7.05
CA ILE A 259 -9.28 3.11 -6.37
C ILE A 259 -8.75 3.18 -4.95
N ALA A 260 -8.36 4.37 -4.50
CA ALA A 260 -8.06 4.63 -3.10
C ALA A 260 -9.28 5.30 -2.43
N ARG A 261 -9.85 4.69 -1.40
CA ARG A 261 -10.99 5.22 -0.64
C ARG A 261 -10.57 5.58 0.77
N ALA A 262 -10.66 6.85 1.12
CA ALA A 262 -10.41 7.37 2.44
C ALA A 262 -11.69 7.34 3.28
N HIS A 263 -11.65 6.63 4.40
CA HIS A 263 -12.73 6.57 5.39
C HIS A 263 -12.39 7.51 6.54
N PHE A 264 -13.31 8.43 6.85
CA PHE A 264 -13.14 9.43 7.90
C PHE A 264 -13.98 9.10 9.14
N ASP A 265 -13.58 9.63 10.30
CA ASP A 265 -14.24 9.41 11.60
C ASP A 265 -15.70 9.89 11.66
N ASN A 266 -16.07 10.87 10.83
CA ASN A 266 -17.44 11.33 10.67
C ASN A 266 -18.32 10.40 9.79
N GLY A 267 -17.80 9.25 9.36
CA GLY A 267 -18.49 8.28 8.51
C GLY A 267 -18.45 8.60 7.00
N THR A 268 -17.88 9.73 6.59
CA THR A 268 -17.74 10.04 5.16
C THR A 268 -16.66 9.16 4.53
N VAL A 269 -16.90 8.76 3.28
CA VAL A 269 -15.94 8.02 2.46
C VAL A 269 -15.69 8.79 1.18
N ARG A 270 -14.42 9.06 0.87
CA ARG A 270 -14.02 9.83 -0.31
C ARG A 270 -13.15 8.97 -1.22
N ASP A 271 -13.43 8.99 -2.51
CA ASP A 271 -12.43 8.57 -3.49
C ASP A 271 -11.29 9.60 -3.52
N VAL A 272 -10.11 9.15 -3.13
CA VAL A 272 -8.89 9.95 -3.05
C VAL A 272 -7.82 9.44 -4.01
N THR A 273 -8.21 8.67 -5.04
CA THR A 273 -7.30 8.09 -6.03
C THR A 273 -6.39 9.15 -6.65
N ASP A 274 -6.98 10.28 -7.07
CA ASP A 274 -6.23 11.36 -7.71
C ASP A 274 -5.25 12.05 -6.74
N LEU A 275 -5.47 11.96 -5.43
CA LEU A 275 -4.58 12.50 -4.38
C LEU A 275 -3.66 11.47 -3.73
N SER A 276 -3.79 10.20 -4.11
CA SER A 276 -3.01 9.12 -3.53
C SER A 276 -1.67 8.95 -4.25
N VAL A 277 -0.63 8.62 -3.49
CA VAL A 277 0.69 8.26 -4.03
C VAL A 277 0.76 6.75 -4.18
N PHE A 278 0.99 6.30 -5.41
CA PHE A 278 1.14 4.89 -5.76
C PHE A 278 2.62 4.55 -5.96
N SER A 279 3.04 3.39 -5.47
CA SER A 279 4.36 2.81 -5.75
C SER A 279 4.32 1.29 -5.83
N THR A 280 5.31 0.69 -6.47
CA THR A 280 5.48 -0.75 -6.62
C THR A 280 6.85 -1.16 -6.09
N ASN A 281 6.96 -2.37 -5.53
CA ASN A 281 8.23 -2.96 -5.12
C ASN A 281 9.00 -3.59 -6.31
N GLU A 282 8.31 -3.92 -7.41
CA GLU A 282 8.86 -4.65 -8.56
C GLU A 282 8.56 -3.92 -9.88
N LYS A 283 9.24 -2.79 -10.11
CA LYS A 283 8.98 -1.89 -11.25
C LYS A 283 9.18 -2.55 -12.62
N GLU A 284 10.05 -3.55 -12.71
CA GLU A 284 10.34 -4.25 -13.96
C GLU A 284 9.21 -5.20 -14.36
N ALA A 285 8.50 -5.76 -13.38
CA ALA A 285 7.43 -6.71 -13.62
C ALA A 285 6.05 -6.04 -13.76
N ALA A 286 5.80 -4.97 -13.01
CA ALA A 286 4.57 -4.22 -13.12
C ALA A 286 4.77 -2.75 -12.75
N SER A 287 4.12 -1.88 -13.54
CA SER A 287 4.10 -0.44 -13.31
C SER A 287 2.77 -0.02 -12.69
N VAL A 288 2.76 1.11 -11.98
CA VAL A 288 1.55 1.81 -11.56
C VAL A 288 1.69 3.28 -11.89
N ASN A 289 0.74 3.84 -12.63
CA ASN A 289 0.78 5.26 -12.97
C ASN A 289 0.21 6.14 -11.85
N ARG A 290 0.32 7.47 -12.00
CA ARG A 290 -0.16 8.44 -10.99
C ARG A 290 -1.66 8.32 -10.71
N ASN A 291 -2.45 7.78 -11.63
CA ASN A 291 -3.90 7.65 -11.49
C ASN A 291 -4.31 6.26 -10.98
N GLY A 292 -3.37 5.44 -10.52
CA GLY A 292 -3.64 4.12 -9.97
C GLY A 292 -3.88 3.03 -11.01
N LEU A 293 -3.56 3.25 -12.29
CA LEU A 293 -3.61 2.18 -13.29
C LEU A 293 -2.34 1.33 -13.21
N VAL A 294 -2.52 0.05 -12.89
CA VAL A 294 -1.49 -0.99 -12.89
C VAL A 294 -1.41 -1.64 -14.26
N GLU A 295 -0.20 -1.95 -14.71
CA GLU A 295 0.08 -2.71 -15.93
C GLU A 295 1.24 -3.69 -15.69
N PHE A 296 0.98 -4.98 -15.89
CA PHE A 296 1.98 -6.04 -15.84
C PHE A 296 2.65 -6.24 -17.20
N SER A 297 3.97 -6.44 -17.19
CA SER A 297 4.78 -6.72 -18.38
C SER A 297 5.17 -8.20 -18.51
N ARG A 298 5.11 -8.96 -17.40
CA ARG A 298 5.47 -10.38 -17.31
C ARG A 298 4.78 -11.04 -16.13
N THR A 299 4.83 -12.37 -16.08
CA THR A 299 4.35 -13.15 -14.93
C THR A 299 5.03 -12.72 -13.64
N ALA A 300 4.25 -12.28 -12.66
CA ALA A 300 4.73 -11.87 -11.36
C ALA A 300 3.60 -11.74 -10.33
N GLU A 301 3.97 -11.76 -9.05
CA GLU A 301 3.14 -11.26 -7.96
C GLU A 301 3.81 -10.02 -7.38
N VAL A 302 3.07 -8.90 -7.36
CA VAL A 302 3.62 -7.59 -7.04
C VAL A 302 2.78 -6.93 -5.95
N ALA A 303 3.45 -6.26 -5.02
CA ALA A 303 2.81 -5.45 -3.98
C ALA A 303 2.84 -3.98 -4.39
N PHE A 304 1.65 -3.37 -4.46
CA PHE A 304 1.49 -1.94 -4.71
C PHE A 304 1.16 -1.25 -3.39
N LEU A 305 1.96 -0.25 -3.02
CA LEU A 305 1.71 0.59 -1.87
C LEU A 305 0.93 1.83 -2.32
N VAL A 306 -0.13 2.13 -1.58
CA VAL A 306 -0.99 3.30 -1.78
C VAL A 306 -0.95 4.13 -0.51
N ARG A 307 -0.58 5.41 -0.65
CA ARG A 307 -0.51 6.35 0.46
C ARG A 307 -1.45 7.53 0.25
N TYR A 308 -2.20 7.86 1.28
CA TYR A 308 -2.97 9.10 1.39
C TYR A 308 -2.82 9.63 2.82
N LEU A 309 -2.32 10.85 2.94
CA LEU A 309 -1.92 11.46 4.22
C LEU A 309 -1.00 10.51 5.02
N ASP A 310 -1.36 10.23 6.28
CA ASP A 310 -0.64 9.40 7.24
C ASP A 310 -1.00 7.91 7.16
N ARG A 311 -1.82 7.49 6.18
CA ARG A 311 -2.17 6.08 5.96
C ARG A 311 -1.46 5.53 4.73
N ILE A 312 -0.92 4.33 4.89
CA ILE A 312 -0.35 3.51 3.82
C ILE A 312 -1.05 2.15 3.86
N THR A 313 -1.49 1.67 2.72
CA THR A 313 -2.02 0.31 2.57
C THR A 313 -1.41 -0.35 1.35
N GLY A 314 -1.30 -1.68 1.38
CA GLY A 314 -0.78 -2.49 0.28
C GLY A 314 -1.89 -3.28 -0.40
N VAL A 315 -1.84 -3.40 -1.72
CA VAL A 315 -2.60 -4.40 -2.48
C VAL A 315 -1.64 -5.32 -3.21
N ARG A 316 -1.89 -6.62 -3.14
CA ARG A 316 -1.11 -7.64 -3.85
C ARG A 316 -1.90 -8.10 -5.06
N LEU A 317 -1.31 -7.91 -6.24
CA LEU A 317 -1.87 -8.38 -7.51
C LEU A 317 -0.93 -9.41 -8.10
N SER A 318 -1.48 -10.44 -8.73
CA SER A 318 -0.72 -11.40 -9.50
C SER A 318 -1.19 -11.45 -10.94
N TYR A 319 -0.24 -11.64 -11.85
CA TYR A 319 -0.50 -11.85 -13.26
C TYR A 319 0.30 -13.07 -13.71
N LEU A 320 -0.35 -13.95 -14.43
CA LEU A 320 0.24 -15.14 -15.04
C LEU A 320 0.00 -15.05 -16.54
N GLN A 321 1.08 -14.89 -17.29
CA GLN A 321 1.09 -15.18 -18.72
C GLN A 321 1.28 -16.69 -18.87
N ARG A 322 0.25 -17.37 -19.39
CA ARG A 322 0.21 -18.82 -19.39
C ARG A 322 1.14 -19.35 -20.47
N ASP A 323 2.06 -20.19 -20.05
CA ASP A 323 2.81 -21.09 -20.90
C ASP A 323 2.06 -22.43 -20.98
N PRO A 324 1.50 -22.78 -22.16
CA PRO A 324 0.80 -24.05 -22.35
C PRO A 324 1.73 -25.26 -22.33
N GLU A 325 3.04 -25.08 -22.56
CA GLU A 325 4.05 -26.13 -22.55
C GLU A 325 4.66 -26.33 -21.15
N PHE A 326 4.30 -25.47 -20.19
CA PHE A 326 4.81 -25.55 -18.84
C PHE A 326 4.39 -26.85 -18.14
N VAL A 327 5.39 -27.62 -17.73
CA VAL A 327 5.24 -28.78 -16.85
C VAL A 327 6.04 -28.51 -15.59
N PHE A 328 5.35 -28.38 -14.46
CA PHE A 328 6.04 -28.20 -13.18
C PHE A 328 6.88 -29.43 -12.85
N LYS A 329 8.18 -29.22 -12.69
CA LYS A 329 9.13 -30.23 -12.25
C LYS A 329 9.85 -29.67 -11.03
N SER A 330 9.80 -30.39 -9.92
CA SER A 330 10.53 -30.02 -8.71
C SER A 330 11.21 -31.24 -8.09
N PRO A 331 12.27 -31.02 -7.29
CA PRO A 331 12.70 -32.00 -6.30
C PRO A 331 11.56 -32.37 -5.33
N ALA A 332 11.76 -33.44 -4.57
CA ALA A 332 10.86 -33.78 -3.46
C ALA A 332 10.86 -32.66 -2.40
N GLU A 333 9.68 -32.37 -1.84
CA GLU A 333 9.55 -31.47 -0.69
C GLU A 333 10.35 -32.04 0.49
N SER A 334 11.33 -31.29 0.99
CA SER A 334 12.16 -31.71 2.13
C SER A 334 11.61 -31.20 3.46
N ASN A 335 10.85 -30.10 3.44
CA ASN A 335 10.25 -29.51 4.63
C ASN A 335 8.95 -28.74 4.31
N ALA A 336 8.32 -28.17 5.34
CA ALA A 336 7.07 -27.41 5.19
C ALA A 336 7.23 -26.11 4.36
N VAL A 337 8.42 -25.51 4.35
CA VAL A 337 8.71 -24.30 3.55
C VAL A 337 8.66 -24.64 2.07
N ASP A 338 9.27 -25.76 1.66
CA ASP A 338 9.26 -26.22 0.25
C ASP A 338 7.84 -26.37 -0.28
N ARG A 339 6.91 -26.89 0.53
CA ARG A 339 5.49 -27.01 0.15
C ARG A 339 4.90 -25.67 -0.28
N HIS A 340 5.13 -24.63 0.51
CA HIS A 340 4.60 -23.29 0.22
C HIS A 340 5.32 -22.64 -0.96
N VAL A 341 6.65 -22.79 -1.06
CA VAL A 341 7.45 -22.29 -2.18
C VAL A 341 7.04 -22.96 -3.50
N PHE A 342 6.95 -24.29 -3.53
CA PHE A 342 6.57 -25.06 -4.71
C PHE A 342 5.11 -24.84 -5.09
N ALA A 343 4.21 -24.66 -4.12
CA ALA A 343 2.83 -24.25 -4.42
C ALA A 343 2.80 -22.92 -5.17
N LYS A 344 3.60 -21.93 -4.73
CA LYS A 344 3.65 -20.63 -5.39
C LYS A 344 4.32 -20.68 -6.75
N GLN A 345 5.40 -21.45 -6.88
CA GLN A 345 6.08 -21.67 -8.15
C GLN A 345 5.17 -22.39 -9.17
N ARG A 346 4.37 -23.38 -8.75
CA ARG A 346 3.33 -23.99 -9.58
C ARG A 346 2.30 -22.97 -10.05
N GLU A 347 1.79 -22.14 -9.13
CA GLU A 347 0.80 -21.12 -9.43
C GLU A 347 1.33 -20.10 -10.46
N LEU A 348 2.60 -19.71 -10.36
CA LEU A 348 3.23 -18.72 -11.23
C LEU A 348 3.94 -19.34 -12.44
N GLN A 349 3.80 -20.64 -12.69
CA GLN A 349 4.55 -21.35 -13.74
C GLN A 349 6.07 -21.08 -13.73
N LEU A 350 6.65 -21.07 -12.54
CA LEU A 350 8.09 -20.95 -12.32
C LEU A 350 8.65 -22.33 -11.99
N LEU A 351 9.78 -22.69 -12.61
CA LEU A 351 10.53 -23.86 -12.18
C LEU A 351 11.40 -23.49 -10.97
N PRO A 352 11.55 -24.40 -9.98
CA PRO A 352 12.59 -24.26 -8.98
C PRO A 352 13.96 -24.17 -9.66
N ALA A 353 14.88 -23.43 -9.04
CA ALA A 353 16.27 -23.42 -9.50
C ALA A 353 16.87 -24.83 -9.42
N GLU A 354 17.75 -25.16 -10.36
CA GLU A 354 18.46 -26.44 -10.37
C GLU A 354 19.33 -26.60 -9.12
N LEU A 355 19.52 -27.84 -8.70
CA LEU A 355 20.46 -28.17 -7.64
C LEU A 355 21.87 -27.81 -8.07
N VAL A 356 22.50 -26.91 -7.32
CA VAL A 356 23.89 -26.54 -7.56
C VAL A 356 24.84 -27.72 -7.27
N ARG A 357 25.99 -27.73 -7.93
CA ARG A 357 27.07 -28.70 -7.69
C ARG A 357 27.65 -28.59 -6.28
N ASP A 358 28.26 -29.66 -5.78
CA ASP A 358 28.70 -29.80 -4.39
C ASP A 358 29.72 -28.75 -3.96
N GLU A 359 30.67 -28.37 -4.82
CA GLU A 359 31.66 -27.33 -4.53
C GLU A 359 31.03 -25.94 -4.41
N VAL A 360 29.98 -25.67 -5.18
CA VAL A 360 29.22 -24.41 -5.12
C VAL A 360 28.38 -24.37 -3.85
N PHE A 361 27.71 -25.49 -3.55
CA PHE A 361 26.95 -25.66 -2.30
C PHE A 361 27.85 -25.44 -1.08
N LEU A 362 28.96 -26.17 -0.98
CA LEU A 362 29.90 -26.12 0.13
C LEU A 362 30.42 -24.70 0.37
N ARG A 363 30.79 -23.97 -0.70
CA ARG A 363 31.25 -22.58 -0.58
C ARG A 363 30.14 -21.66 -0.06
N ARG A 364 28.93 -21.76 -0.62
CA ARG A 364 27.79 -20.90 -0.24
C ARG A 364 27.37 -21.16 1.20
N VAL A 365 27.10 -22.42 1.56
CA VAL A 365 26.62 -22.78 2.90
C VAL A 365 27.64 -22.42 3.99
N SER A 366 28.93 -22.62 3.75
CA SER A 366 29.97 -22.23 4.72
C SER A 366 29.98 -20.70 4.93
N LEU A 367 29.94 -19.91 3.87
CA LEU A 367 29.91 -18.45 3.97
C LEU A 367 28.59 -17.94 4.59
N ASP A 368 27.46 -18.50 4.22
CA ASP A 368 26.15 -18.04 4.69
C ASP A 368 25.91 -18.38 6.17
N VAL A 369 26.34 -19.57 6.60
CA VAL A 369 26.12 -20.10 7.96
C VAL A 369 27.20 -19.63 8.93
N THR A 370 28.48 -19.71 8.56
CA THR A 370 29.61 -19.42 9.48
C THR A 370 30.48 -18.24 9.05
N GLY A 371 30.31 -17.71 7.84
CA GLY A 371 31.05 -16.53 7.37
C GLY A 371 32.49 -16.83 6.95
N VAL A 372 32.89 -18.09 6.95
CA VAL A 372 34.24 -18.54 6.62
C VAL A 372 34.22 -19.61 5.55
N LEU A 373 35.30 -19.69 4.77
CA LEU A 373 35.46 -20.75 3.78
C LEU A 373 35.81 -22.09 4.47
N PRO A 374 35.46 -23.24 3.86
CA PRO A 374 35.94 -24.52 4.34
C PRO A 374 37.47 -24.60 4.22
N THR A 375 38.11 -25.34 5.13
CA THR A 375 39.53 -25.66 4.96
C THR A 375 39.73 -26.62 3.77
N PRO A 376 40.93 -26.68 3.16
CA PRO A 376 41.21 -27.61 2.08
C PRO A 376 40.86 -29.07 2.42
N ASP A 377 41.18 -29.52 3.63
CA ASP A 377 40.87 -30.88 4.09
C ASP A 377 39.37 -31.12 4.28
N ALA A 378 38.64 -30.15 4.85
CA ALA A 378 37.19 -30.25 4.99
C ALA A 378 36.50 -30.28 3.62
N ALA A 379 36.97 -29.46 2.69
CA ALA A 379 36.46 -29.46 1.32
C ALA A 379 36.73 -30.79 0.63
N LYS A 380 37.94 -31.34 0.74
CA LYS A 380 38.27 -32.65 0.18
C LYS A 380 37.39 -33.74 0.79
N ARG A 381 37.25 -33.81 2.12
CA ARG A 381 36.38 -34.79 2.79
C ARG A 381 34.93 -34.69 2.31
N PHE A 382 34.41 -33.48 2.16
CA PHE A 382 33.05 -33.29 1.66
C PHE A 382 32.93 -33.71 0.20
N LEU A 383 33.82 -33.28 -0.69
CA LEU A 383 33.75 -33.57 -2.12
C LEU A 383 33.95 -35.06 -2.43
N ASP A 384 34.82 -35.74 -1.69
CA ASP A 384 35.09 -37.19 -1.85
C ASP A 384 33.99 -38.07 -1.22
N SER A 385 33.11 -37.51 -0.38
CA SER A 385 32.03 -38.26 0.26
C SER A 385 30.92 -38.64 -0.72
N THR A 386 30.55 -39.92 -0.72
CA THR A 386 29.43 -40.50 -1.47
C THR A 386 28.16 -40.69 -0.63
N ASP A 387 28.17 -40.23 0.62
CA ASP A 387 27.00 -40.31 1.51
C ASP A 387 25.84 -39.46 0.93
N PRO A 388 24.65 -40.05 0.68
CA PRO A 388 23.51 -39.31 0.16
C PRO A 388 23.05 -38.16 1.10
N ASN A 389 23.39 -38.22 2.38
CA ASN A 389 23.04 -37.22 3.39
C ASN A 389 24.18 -36.24 3.72
N LYS A 390 25.29 -36.25 2.96
CA LYS A 390 26.46 -35.39 3.22
C LYS A 390 26.12 -33.90 3.39
N ARG A 391 25.13 -33.39 2.65
CA ARG A 391 24.71 -31.97 2.71
C ARG A 391 24.00 -31.62 4.01
N ALA A 392 23.08 -32.48 4.46
CA ALA A 392 22.38 -32.30 5.72
C ALA A 392 23.35 -32.36 6.90
N LYS A 393 24.21 -33.39 6.93
CA LYS A 393 25.25 -33.54 7.97
C LYS A 393 26.20 -32.35 8.02
N LEU A 394 26.64 -31.84 6.86
CA LEU A 394 27.46 -30.64 6.81
C LEU A 394 26.73 -29.42 7.40
N ILE A 395 25.43 -29.26 7.13
CA ILE A 395 24.65 -28.16 7.70
C ILE A 395 24.61 -28.29 9.23
N ASP A 396 24.31 -29.49 9.76
CA ASP A 396 24.29 -29.74 11.20
C ASP A 396 25.66 -29.43 11.84
N GLU A 397 26.75 -29.91 11.25
CA GLU A 397 28.12 -29.62 11.68
C GLU A 397 28.43 -28.11 11.67
N LEU A 398 27.97 -27.38 10.66
CA LEU A 398 28.19 -25.93 10.55
C LEU A 398 27.37 -25.14 11.56
N LEU A 399 26.16 -25.59 11.93
CA LEU A 399 25.31 -24.95 12.93
C LEU A 399 25.86 -25.13 14.35
N GLU A 400 26.57 -26.22 14.63
CA GLU A 400 27.22 -26.48 15.92
C GLU A 400 28.52 -25.68 16.12
N ARG A 401 29.07 -25.08 15.07
CA ARG A 401 30.31 -24.31 15.13
C ARG A 401 30.14 -22.98 15.86
N ASP A 402 31.17 -22.59 16.62
CA ASP A 402 31.21 -21.29 17.29
C ASP A 402 31.06 -20.11 16.32
N GLU A 403 31.59 -20.24 15.09
CA GLU A 403 31.50 -19.20 14.07
C GLU A 403 30.05 -18.93 13.62
N TYR A 404 29.15 -19.93 13.67
CA TYR A 404 27.72 -19.70 13.40
C TYR A 404 27.16 -18.72 14.43
N ALA A 405 27.33 -19.02 15.72
CA ALA A 405 26.82 -18.18 16.79
C ALA A 405 27.41 -16.77 16.77
N GLN A 406 28.70 -16.64 16.43
CA GLN A 406 29.40 -15.36 16.32
C GLN A 406 28.89 -14.53 15.12
N LEU A 407 28.75 -15.14 13.94
CA LEU A 407 28.25 -14.44 12.75
C LEU A 407 26.81 -13.95 12.96
N TRP A 408 25.95 -14.80 13.50
CA TRP A 408 24.55 -14.44 13.73
C TRP A 408 24.41 -13.41 14.84
N ALA A 409 25.22 -13.49 15.90
CA ALA A 409 25.28 -12.43 16.91
C ALA A 409 25.71 -11.08 16.31
N LEU A 410 26.66 -11.07 15.37
CA LEU A 410 27.05 -9.85 14.67
C LEU A 410 25.91 -9.27 13.83
N LYS A 411 25.26 -10.10 12.99
CA LYS A 411 24.10 -9.70 12.18
C LYS A 411 22.98 -9.10 13.04
N TRP A 412 22.70 -9.73 14.18
CA TRP A 412 21.66 -9.28 15.10
C TRP A 412 22.06 -8.05 15.91
N ALA A 413 23.33 -7.91 16.29
CA ALA A 413 23.82 -6.70 16.95
C ALA A 413 23.69 -5.48 16.04
N ASP A 414 23.94 -5.64 14.74
CA ASP A 414 23.73 -4.60 13.73
C ASP A 414 22.25 -4.25 13.57
N LEU A 415 21.38 -5.26 13.41
CA LEU A 415 19.92 -5.05 13.34
C LEU A 415 19.38 -4.32 14.57
N MET A 416 19.86 -4.68 15.76
CA MET A 416 19.45 -4.06 17.02
C MET A 416 20.16 -2.74 17.29
N ARG A 417 21.15 -2.34 16.47
CA ARG A 417 21.89 -1.06 16.55
C ARG A 417 22.65 -0.82 17.86
N GLY A 418 23.19 -1.88 18.45
CA GLY A 418 24.01 -1.77 19.67
C GLY A 418 25.38 -1.16 19.37
N SER A 419 25.68 0.05 19.85
CA SER A 419 26.97 0.72 19.64
C SER A 419 27.62 1.18 20.94
N ASP A 420 28.93 1.46 20.90
CA ASP A 420 29.65 1.98 22.06
C ASP A 420 29.15 3.38 22.46
N VAL A 421 28.62 4.15 21.53
CA VAL A 421 27.93 5.43 21.77
C VAL A 421 26.65 5.24 22.58
N THR A 422 25.82 4.25 22.23
CA THR A 422 24.50 4.08 22.86
C THR A 422 24.57 3.28 24.16
N ILE A 423 25.35 2.19 24.18
CA ILE A 423 25.38 1.23 25.29
C ILE A 423 26.75 1.07 25.95
N SER A 424 27.74 1.91 25.62
CA SER A 424 29.14 1.83 26.07
C SER A 424 29.89 0.61 25.52
N ARG A 425 31.23 0.71 25.45
CA ARG A 425 32.09 -0.41 25.04
C ARG A 425 31.87 -1.68 25.87
N ARG A 426 31.67 -1.55 27.18
CA ARG A 426 31.38 -2.69 28.07
C ARG A 426 30.00 -3.29 27.80
N GLY A 427 29.00 -2.45 27.50
CA GLY A 427 27.65 -2.89 27.16
C GLY A 427 27.61 -3.62 25.82
N VAL A 428 28.31 -3.13 24.79
CA VAL A 428 28.46 -3.83 23.50
C VAL A 428 29.05 -5.23 23.73
N HIS A 429 30.13 -5.35 24.50
CA HIS A 429 30.72 -6.66 24.77
C HIS A 429 29.77 -7.59 25.53
N SER A 430 29.03 -7.08 26.53
CA SER A 430 28.06 -7.89 27.27
C SER A 430 26.89 -8.33 26.39
N PHE A 431 26.38 -7.42 25.56
CA PHE A 431 25.25 -7.67 24.68
C PHE A 431 25.61 -8.62 23.54
N HIS A 432 26.78 -8.46 22.94
CA HIS A 432 27.29 -9.41 21.94
C HIS A 432 27.46 -10.81 22.53
N ARG A 433 28.08 -10.95 23.71
CA ARG A 433 28.21 -12.27 24.37
C ARG A 433 26.85 -12.92 24.63
N TYR A 434 25.89 -12.13 25.09
CA TYR A 434 24.51 -12.59 25.25
C TYR A 434 23.92 -13.12 23.94
N LEU A 435 24.03 -12.36 22.84
CA LEU A 435 23.54 -12.81 21.53
C LEU A 435 24.24 -14.09 21.06
N VAL A 436 25.57 -14.18 21.22
CA VAL A 436 26.33 -15.40 20.90
C VAL A 436 25.80 -16.59 21.70
N GLU A 437 25.55 -16.43 23.00
CA GLU A 437 24.96 -17.49 23.82
C GLU A 437 23.53 -17.86 23.39
N ARG A 438 22.73 -16.91 22.88
CA ARG A 438 21.39 -17.23 22.35
C ARG A 438 21.47 -18.13 21.13
N PHE A 439 22.31 -17.78 20.16
CA PHE A 439 22.46 -18.55 18.93
C PHE A 439 23.18 -19.88 19.18
N ARG A 440 24.22 -19.90 20.02
CA ARG A 440 24.95 -21.14 20.35
C ARG A 440 24.03 -22.21 20.98
N ASN A 441 23.08 -21.78 21.80
CA ASN A 441 22.18 -22.70 22.51
C ASN A 441 20.84 -22.93 21.80
N ASP A 442 20.71 -22.48 20.53
CA ASP A 442 19.49 -22.58 19.73
C ASP A 442 18.22 -22.19 20.52
N ARG A 443 18.27 -21.05 21.22
CA ARG A 443 17.17 -20.61 22.07
C ARG A 443 15.94 -20.29 21.20
N PRO A 444 14.72 -20.75 21.58
CA PRO A 444 13.51 -20.42 20.85
C PRO A 444 13.31 -18.92 20.63
N PHE A 445 12.87 -18.56 19.43
CA PHE A 445 12.75 -17.17 19.02
C PHE A 445 11.72 -16.39 19.86
N ASP A 446 10.63 -17.02 20.27
CA ASP A 446 9.60 -16.44 21.11
C ASP A 446 10.12 -16.12 22.52
N GLU A 447 10.95 -17.00 23.09
CA GLU A 447 11.64 -16.73 24.35
C GLU A 447 12.64 -15.58 24.21
N PHE A 448 13.40 -15.54 23.11
CA PHE A 448 14.35 -14.47 22.83
C PHE A 448 13.66 -13.11 22.69
N ALA A 449 12.58 -13.04 21.92
CA ALA A 449 11.79 -11.84 21.76
C ALA A 449 11.18 -11.39 23.09
N ARG A 450 10.54 -12.31 23.84
CA ARG A 450 9.95 -12.01 25.14
C ARG A 450 10.98 -11.48 26.12
N GLU A 451 12.11 -12.16 26.26
CA GLU A 451 13.17 -11.78 27.19
C GLU A 451 13.76 -10.42 26.82
N THR A 452 14.04 -10.17 25.54
CA THR A 452 14.56 -8.88 25.07
C THR A 452 13.60 -7.74 25.38
N LEU A 453 12.31 -7.92 25.09
CA LEU A 453 11.29 -6.89 25.31
C LEU A 453 11.01 -6.63 26.81
N THR A 454 11.09 -7.66 27.65
CA THR A 454 10.76 -7.56 29.09
C THR A 454 11.98 -7.37 30.00
N SER A 455 13.20 -7.34 29.43
CA SER A 455 14.44 -7.21 30.19
C SER A 455 14.54 -5.86 30.93
N LEU A 456 14.67 -5.94 32.26
CA LEU A 456 14.84 -4.78 33.14
C LEU A 456 16.03 -4.96 34.09
N GLY A 457 16.77 -3.87 34.35
CA GLY A 457 17.81 -3.82 35.37
C GLY A 457 19.19 -3.46 34.83
N ASN A 458 20.24 -3.85 35.56
CA ASN A 458 21.62 -3.52 35.20
C ASN A 458 22.04 -4.19 33.89
N THR A 459 22.40 -3.40 32.88
CA THR A 459 22.61 -3.91 31.52
C THR A 459 23.93 -4.66 31.30
N LEU A 460 24.80 -4.73 32.31
CA LEU A 460 25.96 -5.61 32.28
C LEU A 460 25.63 -7.02 32.79
N HIS A 461 24.73 -7.12 33.78
CA HIS A 461 24.28 -8.39 34.37
C HIS A 461 23.05 -8.97 33.67
N LYS A 462 22.23 -8.11 33.05
CA LYS A 462 21.07 -8.48 32.23
C LYS A 462 21.23 -7.87 30.83
N PRO A 463 22.02 -8.50 29.94
CA PRO A 463 22.44 -7.85 28.72
C PRO A 463 21.30 -7.56 27.74
N GLY A 464 20.19 -8.32 27.78
CA GLY A 464 18.98 -8.03 27.00
C GLY A 464 18.42 -6.62 27.24
N ALA A 465 18.62 -6.05 28.43
CA ALA A 465 18.19 -4.68 28.74
C ALA A 465 18.99 -3.60 27.99
N ASN A 466 20.12 -3.95 27.33
CA ASN A 466 20.80 -3.00 26.44
C ASN A 466 19.93 -2.63 25.23
N PHE A 467 19.00 -3.49 24.81
CA PHE A 467 18.06 -3.19 23.73
C PHE A 467 17.31 -1.87 23.96
N HIS A 468 16.85 -1.63 25.20
CA HIS A 468 16.16 -0.40 25.59
C HIS A 468 17.10 0.80 25.79
N ARG A 469 18.41 0.59 25.92
CA ARG A 469 19.39 1.68 26.04
C ARG A 469 19.84 2.24 24.69
N ILE A 470 19.58 1.49 23.63
CA ILE A 470 19.90 1.88 22.25
C ILE A 470 19.03 3.06 21.81
N ALA A 471 17.78 3.09 22.27
CA ALA A 471 16.83 4.16 22.05
C ALA A 471 16.41 4.79 23.38
N ARG A 472 16.85 6.02 23.66
CA ARG A 472 16.71 6.66 24.98
C ARG A 472 15.47 7.52 25.10
N THR A 473 14.83 7.85 23.99
CA THR A 473 13.59 8.63 23.95
C THR A 473 12.45 7.77 23.39
N PRO A 474 11.18 8.10 23.72
CA PRO A 474 10.03 7.43 23.12
C PRO A 474 10.05 7.45 21.59
N ASP A 475 10.51 8.54 20.98
CA ASP A 475 10.60 8.68 19.52
C ASP A 475 11.66 7.75 18.91
N GLU A 476 12.86 7.72 19.49
CA GLU A 476 13.91 6.79 19.08
C GLU A 476 13.48 5.33 19.25
N ALA A 477 12.72 5.03 20.31
CA ALA A 477 12.26 3.68 20.59
C ALA A 477 11.20 3.26 19.58
N ALA A 478 10.23 4.13 19.29
CA ALA A 478 9.23 3.89 18.25
C ALA A 478 9.89 3.66 16.88
N GLU A 479 10.89 4.48 16.51
CA GLU A 479 11.64 4.31 15.26
C GLU A 479 12.46 3.01 15.24
N ALA A 480 13.10 2.63 16.35
CA ALA A 480 13.86 1.40 16.45
C ALA A 480 13.02 0.12 16.40
N MET A 481 11.79 0.15 16.90
CA MET A 481 10.88 -1.00 16.84
C MET A 481 10.13 -1.13 15.52
N ALA A 482 9.93 -0.02 14.79
CA ALA A 482 9.11 0.00 13.57
C ALA A 482 9.91 -0.24 12.27
N GLN A 483 11.24 -0.14 12.33
CA GLN A 483 12.16 -0.54 11.25
C GLN A 483 12.37 -2.05 11.27
#